data_AF-A0A8C0D1I3-F1
#
_entry.id   AF-A0A8C0D1I3-F1
#
_cell.length_a   1.000
_cell.length_b   1.000
_cell.length_c   1.000
_cell.angle_alpha   90.00
_cell.angle_beta   90.00
_cell.angle_gamma   90.00
#
_symmetry.space_group_name_H-M   'P 1'
#
loop_
_entity.id
_entity.type
_entity.pdbx_description
1 polymer ?
#
loop_
_entity_poly.entity_id
_entity_poly.type
_entity_poly.pdbx_seq_one_letter_code
_entity_poly.pdbx_strand_id
1 'polypeptide(L)'
;MQDHELFQSFRMPEVVDFRQYVCTLPTNTLMGFGAFVALSTFWYATQPQALKPPCDLAMQSVEVAGSDGARRSVLLDSGKPLVYFYDDIRMLYEGFQRGMQVSNNGPCLGSWKPDQPYEWGHWKVVIKWHLEDHRQEKAHL
;
A
#
# COMPACT_ATOMS: atom_id res chain seq x y z
N MET A 1 42.12 -18.81 14.16
CA MET A 1 43.05 -17.97 13.35
C MET A 1 42.68 -18.13 11.87
N GLN A 2 41.52 -17.60 11.45
CA GLN A 2 41.07 -17.75 10.05
C GLN A 2 40.21 -16.57 9.56
N ASP A 3 39.67 -15.75 10.48
CA ASP A 3 38.91 -14.56 10.10
C ASP A 3 39.79 -13.41 9.57
N HIS A 4 41.08 -13.36 9.92
CA HIS A 4 41.98 -12.27 9.51
C HIS A 4 42.37 -12.31 8.02
N GLU A 5 42.25 -13.46 7.36
CA GLU A 5 42.55 -13.63 5.93
C GLU A 5 41.38 -13.17 5.04
N LEU A 6 40.13 -13.34 5.53
CA LEU A 6 38.93 -12.90 4.81
C LEU A 6 38.78 -11.36 4.84
N PHE A 7 39.22 -10.69 5.90
CA PHE A 7 39.17 -9.23 5.94
C PHE A 7 40.24 -8.56 5.05
N GLN A 8 41.33 -9.24 4.72
CA GLN A 8 42.36 -8.71 3.82
C GLN A 8 41.96 -8.77 2.34
N SER A 9 41.14 -9.74 1.93
CA SER A 9 40.59 -9.81 0.56
C SER A 9 39.53 -8.73 0.29
N PHE A 10 38.95 -8.14 1.34
CA PHE A 10 38.00 -7.02 1.26
C PHE A 10 38.66 -5.63 1.26
N ARG A 11 39.99 -5.53 1.13
CA ARG A 11 40.67 -4.25 0.93
C ARG A 11 40.21 -3.66 -0.41
N MET A 12 39.24 -2.75 -0.36
CA MET A 12 38.68 -2.11 -1.55
C MET A 12 39.78 -1.41 -2.34
N PRO A 13 39.92 -1.69 -3.66
CA PRO A 13 40.79 -0.94 -4.53
C PRO A 13 40.48 0.56 -4.43
N GLU A 14 41.51 1.40 -4.54
CA GLU A 14 41.35 2.85 -4.56
C GLU A 14 40.41 3.26 -5.71
N VAL A 15 39.69 4.38 -5.58
CA VAL A 15 38.63 4.77 -6.55
C VAL A 15 39.14 4.88 -8.00
N VAL A 16 40.44 5.11 -8.16
CA VAL A 16 41.15 5.16 -9.45
C VAL A 16 41.23 3.76 -10.11
N ASP A 17 41.54 2.72 -9.34
CA ASP A 17 41.64 1.33 -9.84
C ASP A 17 40.30 0.80 -10.32
N PHE A 18 39.22 1.13 -9.60
CA PHE A 18 37.86 0.78 -10.04
C PHE A 18 37.52 1.37 -11.40
N ARG A 19 37.90 2.64 -11.64
CA ARG A 19 37.62 3.31 -12.90
C ARG A 19 38.39 2.68 -14.06
N GLN A 20 39.66 2.32 -13.85
CA GLN A 20 40.44 1.59 -14.85
C GLN A 20 39.86 0.20 -15.12
N TYR A 21 39.46 -0.53 -14.09
CA TYR A 21 38.86 -1.86 -14.22
C TYR A 21 37.57 -1.83 -15.04
N VAL A 22 36.68 -0.87 -14.78
CA VAL A 22 35.42 -0.69 -15.54
C VAL A 22 35.70 -0.31 -17.00
N CYS A 23 36.73 0.50 -17.27
CA CYS A 23 37.12 0.88 -18.63
C CYS A 23 37.87 -0.23 -19.40
N THR A 24 38.43 -1.24 -18.72
CA THR A 24 39.11 -2.38 -19.36
C THR A 24 38.17 -3.52 -19.76
N LEU A 25 36.90 -3.47 -19.36
CA LEU A 25 35.92 -4.49 -19.72
C LEU A 25 35.48 -4.35 -21.19
N PRO A 26 35.24 -5.47 -21.90
CA PRO A 26 34.74 -5.41 -23.26
C PRO A 26 33.39 -4.69 -23.32
N THR A 27 33.17 -3.92 -24.39
CA THR A 27 31.98 -3.04 -24.57
C THR A 27 30.66 -3.76 -24.34
N ASN A 28 30.57 -5.04 -24.71
CA ASN A 28 29.38 -5.88 -24.51
C ASN A 28 29.05 -6.09 -23.02
N THR A 29 30.07 -6.25 -22.17
CA THR A 29 29.89 -6.43 -20.72
C THR A 29 29.47 -5.12 -20.06
N LEU A 30 30.06 -3.99 -20.47
CA LEU A 30 29.65 -2.66 -19.99
C LEU A 30 28.20 -2.34 -20.36
N MET A 31 27.80 -2.68 -21.59
CA MET A 31 26.42 -2.52 -22.06
C MET A 31 25.46 -3.45 -21.31
N GLY A 32 25.88 -4.68 -20.98
CA GLY A 32 25.13 -5.61 -20.13
C GLY A 32 24.91 -5.08 -18.71
N PHE A 33 25.92 -4.47 -18.09
CA PHE A 33 25.77 -3.80 -16.79
C PHE A 33 24.79 -2.63 -16.85
N GLY A 34 24.88 -1.79 -17.89
CA GLY A 34 23.94 -0.70 -18.10
C GLY A 34 22.49 -1.18 -18.22
N ALA A 35 22.26 -2.25 -19.00
CA ALA A 35 20.95 -2.86 -19.16
C ALA A 35 20.42 -3.45 -17.83
N PHE A 36 21.27 -4.14 -17.06
CA PHE A 36 20.89 -4.70 -15.76
C PHE A 36 20.51 -3.61 -14.75
N VAL A 37 21.32 -2.54 -14.66
CA VAL A 37 21.02 -1.39 -13.80
C VAL A 37 19.68 -0.78 -14.19
N ALA A 38 19.46 -0.52 -15.49
CA ALA A 38 18.20 0.06 -15.98
C ALA A 38 16.97 -0.82 -15.67
N LEU A 39 17.06 -2.14 -15.84
CA LEU A 39 15.97 -3.05 -15.51
C LEU A 39 15.71 -3.12 -14.01
N SER A 40 16.75 -3.17 -13.19
CA SER A 40 16.62 -3.23 -11.73
C SER A 40 15.99 -1.95 -11.16
N THR A 41 16.38 -0.77 -11.65
CA THR A 41 15.81 0.50 -11.20
C THR A 41 14.38 0.67 -11.70
N PHE A 42 14.08 0.25 -12.94
CA PHE A 42 12.72 0.24 -13.46
C PHE A 42 11.81 -0.67 -12.63
N TRP A 43 12.24 -1.91 -12.35
CA TRP A 43 11.49 -2.84 -11.52
C TRP A 43 11.21 -2.25 -10.13
N TYR A 44 12.24 -1.70 -9.48
CA TYR A 44 12.13 -1.10 -8.16
C TYR A 44 11.20 0.14 -8.16
N ALA A 45 11.20 0.92 -9.23
CA ALA A 45 10.32 2.08 -9.38
C ALA A 45 8.86 1.69 -9.64
N THR A 46 8.61 0.57 -10.34
CA THR A 46 7.25 0.09 -10.64
C THR A 46 6.65 -0.80 -9.56
N GLN A 47 7.45 -1.27 -8.59
CA GLN A 47 6.93 -2.13 -7.54
C GLN A 47 5.89 -1.38 -6.68
N PRO A 48 4.72 -2.00 -6.42
CA PRO A 48 3.73 -1.41 -5.55
C PRO A 48 4.33 -1.27 -4.14
N GLN A 49 4.41 -0.05 -3.63
CA GLN A 49 4.88 0.18 -2.28
C GLN A 49 3.91 -0.44 -1.29
N ALA A 50 4.45 -1.21 -0.34
CA ALA A 50 3.67 -1.71 0.77
C ALA A 50 3.05 -0.52 1.51
N LEU A 51 1.73 -0.56 1.67
CA LEU A 51 1.02 0.44 2.46
C LEU A 51 1.55 0.39 3.89
N LYS A 52 2.05 1.52 4.39
CA LYS A 52 2.50 1.62 5.77
C LYS A 52 1.27 1.47 6.68
N PRO A 53 1.27 0.52 7.62
CA PRO A 53 0.15 0.37 8.53
C PRO A 53 0.02 1.65 9.38
N PRO A 54 -1.21 2.08 9.68
CA PRO A 54 -1.46 3.31 10.44
C PRO A 54 -1.04 3.21 11.92
N CYS A 55 -0.82 2.00 12.42
CA CYS A 55 -0.29 1.74 13.76
C CYS A 55 0.81 0.69 13.71
N ASP A 56 1.65 0.67 14.74
CA ASP A 56 2.60 -0.40 14.97
C ASP A 56 1.86 -1.72 15.22
N LEU A 57 2.19 -2.74 14.43
CA LEU A 57 1.57 -4.07 14.54
C LEU A 57 1.96 -4.78 15.84
N ALA A 58 3.12 -4.44 16.42
CA ALA A 58 3.52 -4.97 17.73
C ALA A 58 2.73 -4.33 18.89
N MET A 59 2.08 -3.20 18.65
CA MET A 59 1.33 -2.44 19.66
C MET A 59 0.01 -1.93 19.09
N GLN A 60 -0.92 -2.85 18.81
CA GLN A 60 -2.24 -2.50 18.29
C GLN A 60 -3.23 -2.01 19.36
N SER A 61 -2.94 -2.29 20.64
CA SER A 61 -3.79 -1.86 21.75
C SER A 61 -2.99 -1.50 22.99
N VAL A 62 -3.46 -0.47 23.69
CA VAL A 62 -2.90 0.04 24.95
C VAL A 62 -3.93 -0.14 26.05
N GLU A 63 -3.46 -0.53 27.23
CA GLU A 63 -4.34 -0.71 28.39
C GLU A 63 -4.87 0.65 28.87
N VAL A 64 -6.14 0.68 29.27
CA VAL A 64 -6.76 1.87 29.85
C VAL A 64 -6.44 1.88 31.35
N ALA A 65 -5.88 2.98 31.83
CA ALA A 65 -5.49 3.09 33.23
C ALA A 65 -6.72 2.97 34.15
N GLY A 66 -6.65 2.06 35.12
CA GLY A 66 -7.71 1.87 36.12
C GLY A 66 -8.95 1.10 35.62
N SER A 67 -8.89 0.44 34.47
CA SER A 67 -10.02 -0.31 33.89
C SER A 67 -9.88 -1.83 33.97
N ASP A 68 -9.02 -2.34 34.87
CA ASP A 68 -8.84 -3.77 35.15
C ASP A 68 -8.68 -4.63 33.87
N GLY A 69 -7.73 -4.26 33.01
CA GLY A 69 -7.41 -5.00 31.79
C GLY A 69 -8.18 -4.60 30.52
N ALA A 70 -9.10 -3.62 30.57
CA ALA A 70 -9.68 -3.09 29.34
C ALA A 70 -8.61 -2.44 28.44
N ARG A 71 -8.67 -2.71 27.13
CA ARG A 71 -7.70 -2.22 26.15
C ARG A 71 -8.36 -1.33 25.11
N ARG A 72 -7.67 -0.28 24.69
CA ARG A 72 -8.07 0.65 23.63
C ARG A 72 -7.15 0.56 22.43
N SER A 73 -7.66 0.86 21.23
CA SER A 73 -6.81 0.97 20.03
C SER A 73 -5.86 2.15 20.16
N VAL A 74 -4.63 1.98 19.64
CA VAL A 74 -3.61 3.04 19.59
C VAL A 74 -4.00 4.16 18.63
N LEU A 75 -4.95 3.90 17.72
CA LEU A 75 -5.46 4.91 16.78
C LEU A 75 -6.33 5.98 17.46
N LEU A 76 -6.71 5.81 18.74
CA LEU A 76 -7.48 6.81 19.48
C LEU A 76 -6.56 7.75 20.26
N ASP A 77 -6.56 9.03 19.88
CA ASP A 77 -5.79 10.08 20.56
C ASP A 77 -6.25 10.33 22.01
N SER A 78 -7.55 10.14 22.28
CA SER A 78 -8.15 10.41 23.58
C SER A 78 -8.57 9.13 24.32
N GLY A 79 -8.73 9.21 25.63
CA GLY A 79 -9.32 8.13 26.43
C GLY A 79 -10.83 7.95 26.24
N LYS A 80 -11.45 8.70 25.32
CA LYS A 80 -12.89 8.63 25.03
C LYS A 80 -13.14 7.64 23.89
N PRO A 81 -14.26 6.89 23.93
CA PRO A 81 -14.66 6.05 22.80
C PRO A 81 -14.84 6.86 21.51
N LEU A 82 -14.39 6.31 20.38
CA LEU A 82 -14.66 6.87 19.06
C LEU A 82 -16.12 6.62 18.71
N VAL A 83 -16.94 7.67 18.70
CA VAL A 83 -18.37 7.58 18.36
C VAL A 83 -18.60 7.81 16.86
N TYR A 84 -17.88 8.77 16.28
CA TYR A 84 -17.94 9.10 14.86
C TYR A 84 -16.53 9.13 14.30
N PHE A 85 -16.34 8.54 13.12
CA PHE A 85 -15.05 8.59 12.43
C PHE A 85 -14.83 9.96 11.77
N TYR A 86 -15.91 10.56 11.26
CA TYR A 86 -15.93 11.92 10.74
C TYR A 86 -17.10 12.67 11.39
N ASP A 87 -16.89 13.91 11.81
CA ASP A 87 -17.90 14.70 12.52
C ASP A 87 -19.13 15.04 11.68
N ASP A 88 -18.98 15.04 10.34
CA ASP A 88 -20.02 15.35 9.36
C ASP A 88 -20.85 14.12 8.93
N ILE A 89 -20.47 12.91 9.38
CA ILE A 89 -21.14 11.68 8.97
C ILE A 89 -21.91 11.09 10.15
N ARG A 90 -23.24 11.08 10.02
CA ARG A 90 -24.14 10.41 10.96
C ARG A 90 -24.75 9.15 10.39
N MET A 91 -24.91 9.09 9.07
CA MET A 91 -25.50 7.94 8.39
C MET A 91 -24.52 7.28 7.43
N LEU A 92 -24.66 5.97 7.26
CA LEU A 92 -23.86 5.20 6.30
C LEU A 92 -23.95 5.77 4.88
N TYR A 93 -25.14 6.26 4.50
CA TYR A 93 -25.37 6.89 3.21
C TYR A 93 -24.54 8.17 3.01
N GLU A 94 -24.41 9.01 4.04
CA GLU A 94 -23.56 10.21 3.99
C GLU A 94 -22.09 9.82 3.85
N GLY A 95 -21.67 8.75 4.55
CA GLY A 95 -20.33 8.16 4.39
C GLY A 95 -20.06 7.72 2.95
N PHE A 96 -21.03 7.06 2.32
CA PHE A 96 -20.94 6.63 0.93
C PHE A 96 -20.82 7.84 -0.03
N GLN A 97 -21.66 8.87 0.16
CA GLN A 97 -21.60 10.10 -0.64
C GLN A 97 -20.26 10.84 -0.50
N ARG A 98 -19.73 10.93 0.72
CA ARG A 98 -18.40 11.50 0.98
C ARG A 98 -17.31 10.70 0.28
N GLY A 99 -17.37 9.37 0.33
CA GLY A 99 -16.44 8.49 -0.37
C GLY A 99 -16.41 8.75 -1.88
N MET A 100 -17.57 8.95 -2.50
CA MET A 100 -17.67 9.33 -3.91
C MET A 100 -17.04 10.71 -4.20
N GLN A 101 -17.22 11.70 -3.33
CA GLN A 101 -16.65 13.04 -3.47
C GLN A 101 -15.12 13.03 -3.34
N VAL A 102 -14.59 12.38 -2.30
CA VAL A 102 -13.15 12.31 -2.02
C VAL A 102 -12.41 11.52 -3.10
N SER A 103 -12.99 10.42 -3.58
CA SER A 103 -12.39 9.59 -4.63
C SER A 103 -12.59 10.12 -6.05
N ASN A 104 -13.34 11.21 -6.23
CA ASN A 104 -13.74 11.75 -7.54
C ASN A 104 -14.30 10.67 -8.49
N ASN A 105 -15.27 9.88 -8.00
CA ASN A 105 -15.84 8.74 -8.74
C ASN A 105 -14.80 7.66 -9.13
N GLY A 106 -13.83 7.39 -8.24
CA GLY A 106 -12.86 6.31 -8.41
C GLY A 106 -13.46 4.89 -8.40
N PRO A 107 -12.62 3.85 -8.51
CA PRO A 107 -13.07 2.46 -8.36
C PRO A 107 -13.62 2.25 -6.94
N CYS A 108 -14.78 1.61 -6.84
CA CYS A 108 -15.54 1.43 -5.59
C CYS A 108 -15.79 -0.04 -5.29
N LEU A 109 -16.32 -0.78 -6.27
CA LEU A 109 -16.77 -2.15 -6.07
C LEU A 109 -16.05 -3.05 -7.05
N GLY A 110 -15.28 -3.98 -6.52
CA GLY A 110 -14.60 -4.95 -7.35
C GLY A 110 -15.46 -6.20 -7.56
N SER A 111 -15.56 -6.66 -8.79
CA SER A 111 -16.22 -7.90 -9.16
C SER A 111 -15.20 -8.86 -9.77
N TRP A 112 -15.20 -10.08 -9.28
CA TRP A 112 -14.44 -11.16 -9.87
C TRP A 112 -15.39 -12.12 -10.59
N LYS A 113 -15.03 -12.50 -11.82
CA LYS A 113 -15.72 -13.51 -12.61
C LYS A 113 -14.72 -14.63 -12.94
N PRO A 114 -15.18 -15.88 -13.06
CA PRO A 114 -14.32 -16.97 -13.50
C PRO A 114 -13.64 -16.61 -14.83
N ASP A 115 -12.34 -16.90 -14.94
CA ASP A 115 -11.50 -16.66 -16.13
C ASP A 115 -11.33 -15.19 -16.58
N GLN A 116 -11.75 -14.22 -15.76
CA GLN A 116 -11.59 -12.79 -16.06
C GLN A 116 -10.71 -12.08 -15.02
N PRO A 117 -9.94 -11.06 -15.44
CA PRO A 117 -9.25 -10.20 -14.51
C PRO A 117 -10.26 -9.48 -13.61
N TYR A 118 -9.77 -9.01 -12.45
CA TYR A 118 -10.61 -8.29 -11.50
C TYR A 118 -11.10 -6.97 -12.10
N GLU A 119 -12.42 -6.78 -12.17
CA GLU A 119 -13.03 -5.58 -12.72
C GLU A 119 -13.47 -4.66 -11.57
N TRP A 120 -13.27 -3.35 -11.72
CA TRP A 120 -13.70 -2.36 -10.73
C TRP A 120 -14.85 -1.51 -11.29
N GLY A 121 -15.99 -1.54 -10.60
CA GLY A 121 -17.11 -0.63 -10.81
C GLY A 121 -16.91 0.71 -10.09
N HIS A 122 -17.33 1.79 -10.74
CA HIS A 122 -17.26 3.16 -10.20
C HIS A 122 -18.42 3.48 -9.24
N TRP A 123 -18.21 4.41 -8.31
CA TRP A 123 -19.22 4.85 -7.32
C TRP A 123 -20.59 5.18 -7.94
N LYS A 124 -20.65 5.97 -9.01
CA LYS A 124 -21.91 6.36 -9.66
C LYS A 124 -22.68 5.17 -10.22
N VAL A 125 -21.97 4.18 -10.75
CA VAL A 125 -22.59 2.96 -11.30
C VAL A 125 -23.21 2.14 -10.18
N VAL A 126 -22.52 2.01 -9.04
CA VAL A 126 -23.02 1.32 -7.86
C VAL A 126 -24.30 1.97 -7.32
N ILE A 127 -24.34 3.30 -7.21
CA ILE A 127 -25.56 4.04 -6.81
C ILE A 127 -26.70 3.73 -7.77
N LYS A 128 -26.43 3.77 -9.07
CA LYS A 128 -27.44 3.54 -10.10
C LYS A 128 -28.05 2.14 -9.96
N TRP A 129 -27.22 1.11 -9.77
CA TRP A 129 -27.69 -0.26 -9.54
C TRP A 129 -28.57 -0.37 -8.30
N HIS A 130 -28.15 0.23 -7.18
CA HIS A 130 -28.94 0.22 -5.95
C HIS A 130 -30.31 0.87 -6.11
N LEU A 131 -30.39 2.00 -6.84
CA LEU A 131 -31.66 2.67 -7.14
C LEU A 131 -32.54 1.88 -8.10
N GLU A 132 -31.95 1.18 -9.06
CA GLU A 132 -32.67 0.33 -10.00
C GLU A 132 -33.24 -0.91 -9.33
N ASP A 133 -32.46 -1.56 -8.45
CA ASP A 133 -32.89 -2.74 -7.69
C ASP A 133 -34.11 -2.42 -6.79
N HIS A 134 -34.02 -1.33 -6.01
CA HIS A 134 -35.15 -0.86 -5.20
C HIS A 134 -36.38 -0.47 -6.03
N ARG A 135 -36.21 -0.03 -7.28
CA ARG A 135 -37.34 0.27 -8.16
C ARG A 135 -38.02 -1.02 -8.63
N GLN A 136 -37.25 -2.05 -8.98
CA GLN A 136 -37.80 -3.34 -9.40
C GLN A 136 -38.52 -4.02 -8.23
N GLU A 137 -37.94 -4.03 -7.04
CA GLU A 137 -38.56 -4.60 -5.83
C GLU A 137 -39.92 -3.97 -5.53
N LYS A 138 -40.03 -2.64 -5.63
CA LYS A 138 -41.31 -1.93 -5.45
C LYS A 138 -42.32 -2.12 -6.59
N ALA A 139 -41.87 -2.50 -7.79
CA ALA A 139 -42.77 -2.78 -8.91
C ALA A 139 -43.37 -4.20 -8.85
N HIS A 140 -42.81 -5.07 -8.00
CA HIS A 140 -43.28 -6.44 -7.78
C HIS A 140 -44.16 -6.60 -6.52
N LEU A 141 -44.35 -5.52 -5.76
CA LEU A 141 -45.26 -5.42 -4.61
C LEU A 141 -46.56 -4.69 -5.03
#